data_AF-A0A3M9ZSH7-F1
#
_entry.id   AF-A0A3M9ZSH7-F1
#
_cell.length_a   1.000
_cell.length_b   1.000
_cell.length_c   1.000
_cell.angle_alpha   90.00
_cell.angle_beta   90.00
_cell.angle_gamma   90.00
#
_symmetry.space_group_name_H-M   'P 1'
#
loop_
_entity.id
_entity.type
_entity.pdbx_description
1 polymer ?
#
loop_
_entity_poly.entity_id
_entity_poly.type
_entity_poly.pdbx_seq_one_letter_code
_entity_poly.pdbx_strand_id
1 'polypeptide(L)'
;MSSEVRLKKLRGSGGYVMAKVTDEQQTKGNLGGPDLFLAPIGRLDAADISKHFCNTCEKEFEGAPNIEFENPNETVADNLVLAERGQYKCSCGSTIAEYREFKKQDETGEIGAAKPETPTQQETATQEIQQETAKVETATQPETATQPGPAVGIGAIEGRDVIDENANKIGIAKRVGIDSTQSMVLVIVKNDETEGSIPWESIRKVGGVILLGGSHTESGKCSECGFANKPGSKFCEECGSNIQ
;
A
#
# COMPACT_ATOMS: atom_id res chain seq x y z
N MET A 1 -12.72 7.90 -36.83
CA MET A 1 -13.23 7.18 -35.64
C MET A 1 -13.38 8.24 -34.56
N SER A 2 -14.59 8.70 -34.28
CA SER A 2 -14.80 9.69 -33.22
C SER A 2 -14.59 8.98 -31.89
N SER A 3 -13.51 9.30 -31.18
CA SER A 3 -13.31 8.89 -29.79
C SER A 3 -14.45 9.51 -28.99
N GLU A 4 -15.48 8.72 -28.69
CA GLU A 4 -16.67 9.23 -28.02
C GLU A 4 -16.34 9.46 -26.54
N VAL A 5 -16.06 10.71 -26.22
CA VAL A 5 -15.66 11.11 -24.87
C VAL A 5 -16.89 11.15 -23.97
N ARG A 6 -16.98 10.25 -23.00
CA ARG A 6 -18.12 10.14 -22.08
C ARG A 6 -17.68 10.51 -20.66
N LEU A 7 -18.51 11.29 -19.96
CA LEU A 7 -18.30 11.55 -18.54
C LEU A 7 -18.56 10.27 -17.74
N LYS A 8 -17.54 9.77 -17.04
CA LYS A 8 -17.62 8.56 -16.23
C LYS A 8 -17.07 8.81 -14.83
N LYS A 9 -17.60 8.03 -13.88
CA LYS A 9 -17.11 7.98 -12.51
C LYS A 9 -15.97 7.00 -12.44
N LEU A 10 -14.79 7.48 -12.05
CA LEU A 10 -13.58 6.70 -11.91
C LEU A 10 -13.25 6.58 -10.42
N ARG A 11 -13.29 5.36 -9.89
CA ARG A 11 -13.07 5.06 -8.49
C ARG A 11 -11.57 5.01 -8.19
N GLY A 12 -11.21 5.61 -7.05
CA GLY A 12 -9.89 5.49 -6.44
C GLY A 12 -10.01 4.92 -5.03
N SER A 13 -8.86 4.60 -4.42
CA SER A 13 -8.80 4.08 -3.04
C SER A 13 -9.29 5.12 -2.01
N GLY A 14 -9.02 6.40 -2.24
CA GLY A 14 -9.39 7.50 -1.35
C GLY A 14 -10.57 8.34 -1.84
N GLY A 15 -11.31 7.92 -2.87
CA GLY A 15 -12.41 8.71 -3.41
C GLY A 15 -12.86 8.33 -4.81
N TYR A 16 -13.32 9.31 -5.58
CA TYR A 16 -13.61 9.12 -7.00
C TYR A 16 -13.42 10.42 -7.77
N VAL A 17 -13.22 10.32 -9.07
CA VAL A 17 -13.09 11.45 -9.98
C VAL A 17 -14.12 11.30 -11.10
N MET A 18 -14.81 12.38 -11.42
CA MET A 18 -15.70 12.46 -12.58
C MET A 18 -14.91 13.08 -13.72
N ALA A 19 -14.55 12.24 -14.70
CA ALA A 19 -13.75 12.66 -15.83
C ALA A 19 -14.36 12.19 -17.15
N LYS A 20 -14.05 12.94 -18.18
CA LYS A 20 -14.26 12.58 -19.57
C LYS A 20 -13.25 11.51 -19.96
N VAL A 21 -13.72 10.33 -20.37
CA VAL A 21 -12.88 9.20 -20.77
C VAL A 21 -13.23 8.71 -22.17
N THR A 22 -12.21 8.22 -22.87
CA THR A 22 -12.32 7.55 -24.17
C THR A 22 -12.64 6.05 -24.01
N ASP A 23 -13.11 5.38 -25.06
CA ASP A 23 -13.37 3.92 -25.04
C ASP A 23 -12.13 3.09 -24.65
N GLU A 24 -10.93 3.49 -25.07
CA GLU A 24 -9.67 2.83 -24.70
C GLU A 24 -9.39 2.95 -23.20
N GLN A 25 -9.54 4.16 -22.64
CA GLN A 25 -9.41 4.38 -21.20
C GLN A 25 -10.51 3.65 -20.43
N GLN A 26 -11.73 3.61 -20.95
CA GLN A 26 -12.82 2.89 -20.32
C GLN A 26 -12.53 1.38 -20.26
N THR A 27 -11.95 0.83 -21.32
CA THR A 27 -11.57 -0.58 -21.39
C THR A 27 -10.44 -0.89 -20.41
N LYS A 28 -9.42 -0.03 -20.30
CA LYS A 28 -8.36 -0.13 -19.29
C LYS A 28 -8.90 -0.02 -17.86
N GLY A 29 -9.86 0.88 -17.64
CA GLY A 29 -10.52 1.14 -16.37
C GLY A 29 -11.36 -0.01 -15.83
N ASN A 30 -11.83 -0.91 -16.71
CA ASN A 30 -12.76 -1.96 -16.36
C ASN A 30 -12.00 -3.21 -15.88
N LEU A 31 -12.05 -3.46 -14.57
CA LEU A 31 -11.43 -4.62 -13.95
C LEU A 31 -12.40 -5.83 -13.82
N GLY A 32 -13.45 -5.88 -14.66
CA GLY A 32 -14.46 -6.95 -14.64
C GLY A 32 -15.64 -6.69 -13.69
N GLY A 33 -15.79 -5.45 -13.21
CA GLY A 33 -16.90 -5.02 -12.35
C GLY A 33 -17.74 -3.91 -12.98
N PRO A 34 -18.80 -3.45 -12.28
CA PRO A 34 -19.62 -2.31 -12.74
C PRO A 34 -18.88 -0.96 -12.62
N ASP A 35 -17.85 -0.89 -11.78
CA ASP A 35 -17.07 0.31 -11.51
C ASP A 35 -15.83 0.41 -12.41
N LEU A 36 -15.53 1.64 -12.83
CA LEU A 36 -14.31 1.99 -13.55
C LEU A 36 -13.26 2.49 -12.55
N PHE A 37 -12.01 2.06 -12.68
CA PHE A 37 -10.93 2.44 -11.77
C PHE A 37 -9.94 3.38 -12.41
N LEU A 38 -9.46 4.36 -11.64
CA LEU A 38 -8.47 5.33 -12.10
C LEU A 38 -7.06 4.72 -12.25
N ALA A 39 -6.73 3.74 -11.41
CA ALA A 39 -5.40 3.11 -11.35
C ALA A 39 -4.92 2.53 -12.70
N PRO A 40 -5.71 1.73 -13.44
CA PRO A 40 -5.30 1.20 -14.74
C PRO A 40 -5.48 2.18 -15.91
N ILE A 41 -6.23 3.27 -15.73
CA ILE A 41 -6.41 4.32 -16.75
C ILE A 41 -5.15 5.17 -16.87
N GLY A 42 -4.52 5.49 -15.74
CA GLY A 42 -3.31 6.30 -15.71
C GLY A 42 -3.58 7.78 -15.45
N ARG A 43 -2.72 8.63 -16.04
CA ARG A 43 -2.84 10.08 -15.96
C ARG A 43 -4.00 10.59 -16.80
N LEU A 44 -4.84 11.42 -16.20
CA LEU A 44 -5.89 12.17 -16.87
C LEU A 44 -5.52 13.64 -16.90
N ASP A 45 -5.86 14.30 -17.99
CA ASP A 45 -5.71 15.74 -18.10
C ASP A 45 -6.67 16.46 -17.15
N ALA A 46 -6.17 17.51 -16.51
CA ALA A 46 -6.96 18.31 -15.59
C ALA A 46 -8.21 18.94 -16.27
N ALA A 47 -8.15 19.15 -17.58
CA ALA A 47 -9.26 19.67 -18.38
C ALA A 47 -10.39 18.64 -18.57
N ASP A 48 -10.08 17.35 -18.53
CA ASP A 48 -11.07 16.28 -18.67
C ASP A 48 -11.77 15.95 -17.36
N ILE A 49 -11.18 16.35 -16.23
CA ILE A 49 -11.74 16.16 -14.90
C ILE A 49 -12.72 17.30 -14.59
N SER A 50 -14.01 16.95 -14.49
CA SER A 50 -15.04 17.91 -14.12
C SER A 50 -15.13 18.10 -12.60
N LYS A 51 -15.04 17.00 -11.84
CA LYS A 51 -15.22 17.01 -10.38
C LYS A 51 -14.43 15.89 -9.72
N HIS A 52 -14.16 16.03 -8.43
CA HIS A 52 -13.59 14.95 -7.63
C HIS A 52 -14.20 14.90 -6.23
N PHE A 53 -14.23 13.71 -5.65
CA PHE A 53 -14.68 13.47 -4.28
C PHE A 53 -13.55 12.85 -3.48
N CYS A 54 -13.35 13.35 -2.26
CA CYS A 54 -12.38 12.80 -1.33
C CYS A 54 -13.11 12.14 -0.15
N ASN A 55 -12.79 10.87 0.12
CA ASN A 55 -13.34 10.13 1.26
C ASN A 55 -12.88 10.73 2.61
N THR A 56 -11.68 11.32 2.68
CA THR A 56 -11.20 11.95 3.94
C THR A 56 -11.97 13.23 4.26
N CYS A 57 -12.29 14.02 3.24
CA CYS A 57 -13.06 15.26 3.42
C CYS A 57 -14.57 15.01 3.47
N GLU A 58 -15.02 13.84 3.01
CA GLU A 58 -16.41 13.51 2.72
C GLU A 58 -17.11 14.61 1.89
N LYS A 59 -16.35 15.25 0.99
CA LYS A 59 -16.78 16.40 0.19
C LYS A 59 -16.46 16.21 -1.28
N GLU A 60 -17.38 16.71 -2.11
CA GLU A 60 -17.17 16.89 -3.54
C GLU A 60 -16.58 18.27 -3.79
N PHE A 61 -15.57 18.31 -4.65
CA PHE A 61 -14.87 19.51 -5.09
C PHE A 61 -14.99 19.60 -6.61
N GLU A 62 -15.17 20.82 -7.11
CA GLU A 62 -15.24 21.09 -8.54
C GLU A 62 -13.83 21.25 -9.13
N GLY A 63 -13.61 20.68 -10.31
CA GLY A 63 -12.33 20.67 -11.00
C GLY A 63 -11.42 19.49 -10.66
N ALA A 64 -10.21 19.52 -11.20
CA ALA A 64 -9.19 18.48 -11.02
C ALA A 64 -8.52 18.56 -9.64
N PRO A 65 -8.25 17.41 -8.99
CA PRO A 65 -7.37 17.36 -7.82
C PRO A 65 -5.91 17.62 -8.23
N ASN A 66 -5.04 17.88 -7.26
CA ASN A 66 -3.62 18.08 -7.53
C ASN A 66 -2.96 16.77 -7.99
N ILE A 67 -2.39 16.73 -9.19
CA ILE A 67 -1.77 15.52 -9.76
C ILE A 67 -0.26 15.64 -9.64
N GLU A 68 0.34 14.91 -8.69
CA GLU A 68 1.79 14.77 -8.58
C GLU A 68 2.23 13.51 -9.31
N PHE A 69 3.19 13.60 -10.22
CA PHE A 69 3.71 12.45 -10.96
C PHE A 69 5.23 12.43 -10.93
N GLU A 70 5.79 11.23 -10.91
CA GLU A 70 7.21 10.94 -10.93
C GLU A 70 7.49 9.91 -12.04
N ASN A 71 8.63 10.04 -12.71
CA ASN A 71 9.04 9.17 -13.81
C ASN A 71 10.23 8.30 -13.40
N PRO A 72 10.01 7.23 -12.61
CA PRO A 72 11.11 6.41 -12.09
C PRO A 72 11.86 5.66 -13.20
N ASN A 73 11.21 5.31 -14.31
CA ASN A 73 11.79 4.49 -15.39
C ASN A 73 12.51 3.24 -14.86
N GLU A 74 11.91 2.58 -13.86
CA GLU A 74 12.49 1.44 -13.15
C GLU A 74 12.00 0.12 -13.76
N THR A 75 12.90 -0.82 -14.02
CA THR A 75 12.54 -2.15 -14.51
C THR A 75 11.98 -2.99 -13.37
N VAL A 76 10.68 -3.27 -13.42
CA VAL A 76 9.99 -4.03 -12.37
C VAL A 76 9.99 -5.53 -12.62
N ALA A 77 10.14 -5.95 -13.88
CA ALA A 77 10.27 -7.34 -14.31
C ALA A 77 10.96 -7.42 -15.68
N ASP A 78 11.40 -8.62 -16.10
CA ASP A 78 11.88 -8.85 -17.47
C ASP A 78 10.87 -8.30 -18.51
N ASN A 79 11.31 -7.33 -19.31
CA ASN A 79 10.53 -6.61 -20.33
C ASN A 79 9.38 -5.71 -19.84
N LEU A 80 9.32 -5.35 -18.54
CA LEU A 80 8.32 -4.42 -18.00
C LEU A 80 8.98 -3.31 -17.19
N VAL A 81 8.85 -2.07 -17.67
CA VAL A 81 9.39 -0.87 -17.05
C VAL A 81 8.25 -0.02 -16.48
N LEU A 82 8.34 0.36 -15.21
CA LEU A 82 7.47 1.38 -14.62
C LEU A 82 7.92 2.75 -15.13
N ALA A 83 7.22 3.26 -16.14
CA ALA A 83 7.56 4.50 -16.81
C ALA A 83 7.17 5.72 -15.97
N GLU A 84 5.94 5.72 -15.45
CA GLU A 84 5.37 6.83 -14.68
C GLU A 84 4.59 6.28 -13.49
N ARG A 85 4.70 6.94 -12.33
CA ARG A 85 3.76 6.78 -11.23
C ARG A 85 3.21 8.15 -10.88
N GLY A 86 1.94 8.23 -10.54
CA GLY A 86 1.38 9.48 -10.06
C GLY A 86 0.27 9.31 -9.06
N GLN A 87 0.05 10.36 -8.29
CA GLN A 87 -0.88 10.43 -7.18
C GLN A 87 -1.81 11.63 -7.38
N TYR A 88 -3.10 11.36 -7.30
CA TYR A 88 -4.14 12.38 -7.28
C TYR A 88 -4.39 12.77 -5.83
N LYS A 89 -4.02 13.99 -5.44
CA LYS A 89 -4.14 14.51 -4.08
C LYS A 89 -5.25 15.55 -3.97
N CYS A 90 -6.06 15.39 -2.94
CA CYS A 90 -7.05 16.39 -2.56
C CYS A 90 -6.35 17.62 -1.96
N SER A 91 -7.05 18.76 -1.93
CA SER A 91 -6.59 20.00 -1.30
C SER A 91 -6.25 19.86 0.20
N CYS A 92 -6.78 18.83 0.87
CA CYS A 92 -6.45 18.50 2.26
C CYS A 92 -5.13 17.72 2.43
N GLY A 93 -4.48 17.29 1.33
CA GLY A 93 -3.27 16.47 1.34
C GLY A 93 -3.52 14.96 1.26
N SER A 94 -4.77 14.50 1.35
CA SER A 94 -5.10 13.07 1.19
C SER A 94 -5.00 12.60 -0.26
N THR A 95 -4.49 11.38 -0.45
CA THR A 95 -4.44 10.72 -1.77
C THR A 95 -5.80 10.12 -2.12
N ILE A 96 -6.40 10.59 -3.22
CA ILE A 96 -7.65 10.10 -3.79
C ILE A 96 -7.41 8.81 -4.59
N ALA A 97 -6.33 8.78 -5.37
CA ALA A 97 -5.95 7.63 -6.17
C ALA A 97 -4.45 7.66 -6.49
N GLU A 98 -3.88 6.48 -6.74
CA GLU A 98 -2.55 6.30 -7.32
C GLU A 98 -2.71 5.56 -8.65
N TYR A 99 -1.89 5.93 -9.64
CA TYR A 99 -1.78 5.23 -10.91
C TYR A 99 -0.32 4.90 -11.22
N ARG A 100 -0.13 3.86 -12.02
CA ARG A 100 1.18 3.38 -12.46
C ARG A 100 1.09 3.05 -13.94
N GLU A 101 1.94 3.68 -14.73
CA GLU A 101 2.08 3.40 -16.15
C GLU A 101 3.29 2.50 -16.39
N PHE A 102 3.04 1.35 -17.00
CA PHE A 102 4.08 0.42 -17.39
C PHE A 102 4.28 0.47 -18.90
N LYS A 103 5.53 0.57 -19.33
CA LYS A 103 5.94 0.42 -20.73
C LYS A 103 6.67 -0.91 -20.88
N LYS A 104 6.28 -1.68 -21.89
CA LYS A 104 7.04 -2.86 -22.30
C LYS A 104 8.19 -2.41 -23.18
N GLN A 105 9.40 -2.93 -22.94
CA GLN A 105 10.58 -2.54 -23.70
C GLN A 105 10.66 -3.15 -25.11
N ASP A 106 9.69 -4.01 -25.47
CA ASP A 106 9.68 -4.74 -26.72
C ASP A 106 8.39 -4.48 -27.52
N GLU A 107 8.38 -3.40 -28.29
CA GLU A 107 7.49 -3.21 -29.46
C GLU A 107 8.29 -3.31 -30.77
N THR A 108 9.34 -4.15 -30.80
CA THR A 108 10.02 -4.57 -32.05
C THR A 108 10.25 -6.08 -32.17
N GLY A 109 9.83 -6.89 -31.19
CA GLY A 109 9.85 -8.35 -31.26
C GLY A 109 8.47 -8.91 -31.63
N GLU A 110 8.34 -9.29 -32.90
CA GLU A 110 7.40 -10.27 -33.47
C GLU A 110 6.41 -10.92 -32.48
N ILE A 111 5.16 -10.45 -32.54
CA ILE A 111 4.01 -10.98 -31.81
C ILE A 111 3.81 -12.43 -32.28
N GLY A 112 4.34 -13.39 -31.52
CA GLY A 112 4.15 -14.81 -31.76
C GLY A 112 2.66 -15.15 -31.79
N ALA A 113 2.14 -15.38 -32.99
CA ALA A 113 0.81 -15.92 -33.21
C ALA A 113 0.77 -17.36 -32.70
N ALA A 114 -0.08 -17.65 -31.72
CA ALA A 114 -0.52 -19.00 -31.44
C ALA A 114 -2.05 -19.04 -31.28
N LYS A 115 -2.72 -19.35 -32.41
CA LYS A 115 -4.05 -19.97 -32.46
C LYS A 115 -3.85 -21.50 -32.64
N PRO A 116 -4.85 -22.37 -32.44
CA PRO A 116 -4.72 -23.52 -31.54
C PRO A 116 -4.83 -24.91 -32.24
N GLU A 117 -4.49 -25.95 -31.48
CA GLU A 117 -4.93 -27.37 -31.56
C GLU A 117 -4.27 -28.38 -32.54
N THR A 118 -3.45 -29.29 -31.97
CA THR A 118 -3.53 -30.79 -32.03
C THR A 118 -3.07 -31.53 -33.33
N PRO A 119 -2.82 -32.87 -33.32
CA PRO A 119 -1.83 -33.72 -32.66
C PRO A 119 -0.90 -34.48 -33.67
N THR A 120 0.10 -35.27 -33.20
CA THR A 120 0.48 -36.65 -33.64
C THR A 120 1.91 -36.98 -33.12
N GLN A 121 2.03 -37.80 -32.06
CA GLN A 121 2.61 -39.18 -32.02
C GLN A 121 4.07 -39.26 -32.52
N GLN A 122 5.06 -39.78 -31.77
CA GLN A 122 5.24 -41.16 -31.29
C GLN A 122 6.39 -41.18 -30.23
N GLU A 123 6.18 -41.72 -29.01
CA GLU A 123 6.58 -43.08 -28.54
C GLU A 123 8.11 -43.23 -28.33
N THR A 124 8.71 -43.77 -27.26
CA THR A 124 8.36 -44.64 -26.11
C THR A 124 9.57 -44.60 -25.16
N ALA A 125 9.45 -44.54 -23.82
CA ALA A 125 9.43 -45.75 -22.98
C ALA A 125 9.02 -45.47 -21.52
N THR A 126 7.89 -46.08 -21.18
CA THR A 126 7.32 -46.53 -19.90
C THR A 126 8.31 -47.16 -18.92
N GLN A 127 8.18 -46.82 -17.61
CA GLN A 127 7.97 -47.75 -16.45
C GLN A 127 7.29 -46.93 -15.32
N GLU A 128 5.97 -47.04 -15.15
CA GLU A 128 5.22 -47.95 -14.25
C GLU A 128 5.00 -47.45 -12.80
N ILE A 129 3.96 -46.61 -12.67
CA ILE A 129 2.82 -46.62 -11.74
C ILE A 129 2.83 -47.62 -10.56
N GLN A 130 2.60 -47.12 -9.33
CA GLN A 130 1.59 -47.69 -8.42
C GLN A 130 0.77 -46.56 -7.78
N GLN A 131 -0.51 -46.55 -8.14
CA GLN A 131 -1.61 -45.79 -7.52
C GLN A 131 -2.21 -46.62 -6.39
N GLU A 132 -2.64 -45.95 -5.31
CA GLU A 132 -3.90 -46.14 -4.55
C GLU A 132 -3.76 -45.44 -3.17
N THR A 133 -4.74 -44.79 -2.55
CA THR A 133 -6.17 -44.58 -2.83
C THR A 133 -6.63 -43.33 -2.06
N ALA A 134 -7.78 -42.81 -2.48
CA ALA A 134 -8.53 -41.68 -1.97
C ALA A 134 -8.65 -41.50 -0.44
N LYS A 135 -8.65 -40.23 0.00
CA LYS A 135 -9.75 -39.73 0.83
C LYS A 135 -10.09 -38.27 0.48
N VAL A 136 -11.27 -38.11 -0.10
CA VAL A 136 -12.01 -36.86 -0.25
C VAL A 136 -12.70 -36.57 1.09
N GLU A 137 -12.54 -35.36 1.64
CA GLU A 137 -13.54 -34.69 2.49
C GLU A 137 -13.33 -33.17 2.45
N THR A 138 -14.00 -32.57 1.46
CA THR A 138 -14.78 -31.33 1.45
C THR A 138 -14.74 -30.38 2.67
N ALA A 139 -14.27 -29.15 2.36
CA ALA A 139 -14.79 -27.82 2.69
C ALA A 139 -15.15 -27.44 4.15
N THR A 140 -14.59 -26.32 4.61
CA THR A 140 -15.35 -25.14 5.09
C THR A 140 -14.45 -23.87 5.04
N GLN A 141 -14.79 -22.94 4.13
CA GLN A 141 -14.62 -21.47 4.13
C GLN A 141 -13.23 -20.80 4.33
N PRO A 142 -12.92 -19.81 3.49
CA PRO A 142 -12.42 -18.52 3.96
C PRO A 142 -13.38 -17.40 3.56
N GLU A 143 -14.16 -16.88 4.53
CA GLU A 143 -14.84 -15.61 4.40
C GLU A 143 -14.05 -14.50 5.13
N THR A 144 -13.60 -13.53 4.33
CA THR A 144 -13.82 -12.08 4.49
C THR A 144 -13.18 -11.27 5.65
N ALA A 145 -12.36 -10.29 5.21
CA ALA A 145 -12.07 -8.94 5.73
C ALA A 145 -11.46 -8.76 7.14
N THR A 146 -10.38 -7.99 7.33
CA THR A 146 -10.42 -6.51 7.34
C THR A 146 -9.00 -5.91 7.28
N GLN A 147 -8.76 -4.95 6.37
CA GLN A 147 -7.56 -4.09 6.32
C GLN A 147 -7.63 -2.97 7.37
N PRO A 148 -6.46 -2.42 7.78
CA PRO A 148 -6.29 -0.97 7.60
C PRO A 148 -4.87 -0.52 7.17
N GLY A 149 -4.81 0.50 6.29
CA GLY A 149 -3.79 1.56 6.30
C GLY A 149 -2.48 1.35 5.51
N PRO A 150 -1.84 2.45 5.05
CA PRO A 150 -0.87 2.43 3.95
C PRO A 150 0.50 1.90 4.41
N ALA A 151 0.89 0.78 3.82
CA ALA A 151 2.24 0.27 3.88
C ALA A 151 3.19 1.22 3.14
N VAL A 152 3.92 2.06 3.88
CA VAL A 152 5.25 2.51 3.49
C VAL A 152 6.00 1.25 3.08
N GLY A 153 6.48 1.18 1.83
CA GLY A 153 6.95 -0.04 1.19
C GLY A 153 7.63 -1.00 2.17
N ILE A 154 6.98 -2.14 2.44
CA ILE A 154 7.46 -3.22 3.32
C ILE A 154 8.56 -4.02 2.59
N GLY A 155 9.43 -3.31 1.87
CA GLY A 155 10.64 -3.84 1.27
C GLY A 155 11.77 -3.66 2.26
N ALA A 156 12.05 -4.72 3.02
CA ALA A 156 13.18 -4.89 3.93
C ALA A 156 13.20 -3.96 5.16
N ILE A 157 12.28 -4.16 6.11
CA ILE A 157 12.59 -3.87 7.53
C ILE A 157 13.64 -4.85 8.07
N GLU A 158 13.74 -6.02 7.43
CA GLU A 158 14.74 -7.04 7.71
C GLU A 158 16.14 -6.51 7.39
N GLY A 159 17.09 -6.75 8.30
CA GLY A 159 18.49 -6.33 8.14
C GLY A 159 18.79 -4.89 8.54
N ARG A 160 17.81 -4.12 9.01
CA ARG A 160 18.04 -2.73 9.47
C ARG A 160 18.55 -2.68 10.91
N ASP A 161 19.46 -1.75 11.17
CA ASP A 161 19.92 -1.48 12.54
C ASP A 161 18.83 -0.81 13.37
N VAL A 162 18.61 -1.34 14.56
CA VAL A 162 17.69 -0.80 15.57
C VAL A 162 18.50 -0.06 16.62
N ILE A 163 18.24 1.24 16.77
CA ILE A 163 19.05 2.16 17.57
C ILE A 163 18.15 2.84 18.62
N ASP A 164 18.63 2.94 19.86
CA ASP A 164 17.94 3.64 20.95
C ASP A 164 18.11 5.17 20.92
N GLU A 165 17.48 5.87 21.87
CA GLU A 165 17.55 7.34 21.98
C GLU A 165 18.95 7.86 22.33
N ASN A 166 19.83 7.01 22.84
CA ASN A 166 21.21 7.32 23.19
C ASN A 166 22.19 6.99 22.05
N ALA A 167 21.68 6.67 20.86
CA ALA A 167 22.45 6.22 19.70
C ALA A 167 23.18 4.87 19.87
N ASN A 168 22.73 4.01 20.80
CA ASN A 168 23.24 2.65 20.94
C ASN A 168 22.49 1.68 20.03
N LYS A 169 23.22 0.79 19.36
CA LYS A 169 22.64 -0.29 18.55
C LYS A 169 22.13 -1.41 19.46
N ILE A 170 20.81 -1.59 19.46
CA ILE A 170 20.09 -2.62 20.23
C ILE A 170 20.09 -3.96 19.49
N GLY A 171 20.04 -3.94 18.16
CA GLY A 171 20.04 -5.16 17.36
C GLY A 171 19.76 -4.93 15.88
N ILE A 172 19.50 -6.01 15.17
CA ILE A 172 19.13 -6.02 13.75
C ILE A 172 17.67 -6.48 13.64
N ALA A 173 16.85 -5.73 12.92
CA ALA A 173 15.47 -6.10 12.68
C ALA A 173 15.36 -7.38 11.84
N LYS A 174 14.52 -8.31 12.30
CA LYS A 174 14.31 -9.62 11.69
C LYS A 174 12.96 -9.72 11.01
N ARG A 175 11.87 -9.36 11.70
CA ARG A 175 10.49 -9.39 11.16
C ARG A 175 9.52 -8.59 12.03
N VAL A 176 8.35 -8.28 11.49
CA VAL A 176 7.22 -7.77 12.29
C VAL A 176 6.37 -8.96 12.75
N GLY A 177 5.97 -8.95 14.00
CA GLY A 177 5.15 -9.99 14.62
C GLY A 177 4.00 -9.41 15.43
N ILE A 178 3.16 -10.30 15.92
CA ILE A 178 2.10 -10.01 16.88
C ILE A 178 2.39 -10.84 18.12
N ASP A 179 2.37 -10.22 19.30
CA ASP A 179 2.60 -10.92 20.57
C ASP A 179 1.32 -11.63 21.07
N SER A 180 1.42 -12.31 22.22
CA SER A 180 0.29 -13.02 22.84
C SER A 180 -0.87 -12.11 23.29
N THR A 181 -0.64 -10.79 23.35
CA THR A 181 -1.66 -9.79 23.71
C THR A 181 -2.33 -9.18 22.48
N GLN A 182 -2.04 -9.71 21.28
CA GLN A 182 -2.47 -9.16 19.99
C GLN A 182 -1.85 -7.78 19.66
N SER A 183 -0.73 -7.43 20.31
CA SER A 183 -0.01 -6.17 20.06
C SER A 183 1.08 -6.35 19.01
N MET A 184 1.27 -5.35 18.16
CA MET A 184 2.31 -5.39 17.13
C MET A 184 3.70 -5.19 17.75
N VAL A 185 4.65 -6.05 17.37
CA VAL A 185 6.03 -6.01 17.87
C VAL A 185 7.02 -6.19 16.73
N LEU A 186 8.17 -5.53 16.84
CA LEU A 186 9.34 -5.75 15.98
C LEU A 186 10.23 -6.81 16.62
N VAL A 187 10.42 -7.93 15.92
CA VAL A 187 11.36 -8.97 16.32
C VAL A 187 12.75 -8.59 15.84
N ILE A 188 13.71 -8.57 16.76
CA ILE A 188 15.11 -8.20 16.52
C ILE A 188 16.04 -9.34 16.93
N VAL A 189 17.24 -9.37 16.33
CA VAL A 189 18.36 -10.16 16.82
C VAL A 189 19.29 -9.21 17.57
N LYS A 190 19.50 -9.46 18.87
CA LYS A 190 20.39 -8.67 19.73
C LYS A 190 21.85 -8.97 19.40
N ASN A 191 22.76 -8.16 19.94
CA ASN A 191 24.21 -8.38 19.80
C ASN A 191 24.70 -9.72 20.39
N ASP A 192 23.92 -10.34 21.27
CA ASP A 192 24.18 -11.66 21.89
C ASP A 192 23.55 -12.83 21.08
N GLU A 193 23.17 -12.58 19.82
CA GLU A 193 22.48 -13.53 18.92
C GLU A 193 21.10 -14.03 19.41
N THR A 194 20.62 -13.54 20.56
CA THR A 194 19.30 -13.84 21.10
C THR A 194 18.20 -13.02 20.41
N GLU A 195 17.02 -13.62 20.25
CA GLU A 195 15.85 -12.90 19.75
C GLU A 195 15.26 -12.00 20.84
N GLY A 196 14.96 -10.75 20.47
CA GLY A 196 14.21 -9.80 21.29
C GLY A 196 12.97 -9.31 20.56
N SER A 197 12.00 -8.79 21.32
CA SER A 197 10.83 -8.10 20.78
C SER A 197 10.82 -6.65 21.28
N ILE A 198 10.52 -5.73 20.38
CA ILE A 198 10.34 -4.30 20.67
C ILE A 198 8.89 -3.92 20.35
N PRO A 199 8.14 -3.32 21.29
CA PRO A 199 6.79 -2.83 21.01
C PRO A 199 6.78 -1.86 19.83
N TRP A 200 5.80 -1.99 18.94
CA TRP A 200 5.71 -1.11 17.78
C TRP A 200 5.55 0.37 18.18
N GLU A 201 4.89 0.64 19.31
CA GLU A 201 4.71 1.98 19.87
C GLU A 201 6.02 2.68 20.26
N SER A 202 7.08 1.91 20.52
CA SER A 202 8.41 2.45 20.85
C SER A 202 9.21 2.84 19.62
N ILE A 203 8.70 2.63 18.41
CA ILE A 203 9.39 2.94 17.15
C ILE A 203 9.02 4.35 16.72
N ARG A 204 9.99 5.27 16.77
CA ARG A 204 9.80 6.67 16.36
C ARG A 204 9.87 6.86 14.86
N LYS A 205 10.81 6.16 14.20
CA LYS A 205 11.04 6.31 12.76
C LYS A 205 11.58 5.02 12.15
N VAL A 206 11.06 4.67 10.98
CA VAL A 206 11.56 3.59 10.13
C VAL A 206 12.15 4.20 8.86
N GLY A 207 13.45 4.04 8.66
CA GLY A 207 14.20 4.53 7.50
C GLY A 207 15.42 3.65 7.24
N GLY A 208 16.54 4.19 6.74
CA GLY A 208 17.79 3.41 6.61
C GLY A 208 18.26 2.76 7.92
N VAL A 209 17.84 3.33 9.06
CA VAL A 209 17.89 2.73 10.39
C VAL A 209 16.51 2.82 11.06
N ILE A 210 16.26 1.96 12.05
CA ILE A 210 15.07 1.98 12.89
C ILE A 210 15.44 2.69 14.19
N LEU A 211 14.81 3.85 14.42
CA LEU A 211 15.03 4.63 15.63
C LEU A 211 13.93 4.31 16.63
N LEU A 212 14.33 3.82 17.79
CA LEU A 212 13.47 3.76 18.96
C LEU A 212 13.34 5.17 19.53
N GLY A 213 12.13 5.51 19.94
CA GLY A 213 11.88 6.76 20.62
C GLY A 213 10.58 6.62 21.37
N GLY A 214 10.70 6.69 22.67
CA GLY A 214 9.61 6.57 23.61
C GLY A 214 9.78 7.61 24.69
N SER A 215 9.53 8.87 24.35
CA SER A 215 8.86 9.74 25.32
C SER A 215 7.36 9.50 25.19
N HIS A 216 6.91 8.34 25.68
CA HIS A 216 5.66 8.34 26.41
C HIS A 216 5.98 8.90 27.80
N THR A 217 6.34 10.18 27.86
CA THR A 217 5.83 10.92 29.00
C THR A 217 4.35 11.09 28.68
N GLU A 218 3.51 10.20 29.21
CA GLU A 218 2.09 10.48 29.38
C GLU A 218 1.87 11.65 30.37
N SER A 219 2.64 12.73 30.26
CA SER A 219 2.45 13.96 31.01
C SER A 219 1.64 14.96 30.18
N GLY A 220 0.66 14.46 29.45
CA GLY A 220 -0.48 15.27 29.03
C GLY A 220 -1.56 15.27 30.10
N LYS A 221 -1.79 14.14 30.80
CA LYS A 221 -2.89 14.06 31.75
C LYS A 221 -2.50 14.66 33.09
N CYS A 222 -3.26 15.67 33.51
CA CYS A 222 -3.10 16.23 34.84
C CYS A 222 -3.44 15.15 35.88
N SER A 223 -2.53 14.89 36.82
CA SER A 223 -2.75 13.91 37.88
C SER A 223 -3.88 14.32 38.85
N GLU A 224 -4.23 15.60 38.89
CA GLU A 224 -5.25 16.14 39.79
C GLU A 224 -6.67 16.08 39.21
N CYS A 225 -6.86 16.43 37.93
CA CYS A 225 -8.20 16.47 37.32
C CYS A 225 -8.38 15.53 36.12
N GLY A 226 -7.31 14.87 35.66
CA GLY A 226 -7.33 13.96 34.51
C GLY A 226 -7.37 14.63 33.14
N PHE A 227 -7.36 15.98 33.08
CA PHE A 227 -7.41 16.72 31.82
C PHE A 227 -6.18 16.48 30.96
N ALA A 228 -6.39 16.23 29.66
CA ALA A 228 -5.32 15.99 28.68
C ALA A 228 -4.78 17.34 28.13
N ASN A 229 -3.70 17.81 28.75
CA ASN A 229 -2.92 18.99 28.38
C ASN A 229 -2.07 18.76 27.14
N LYS A 230 -1.78 19.86 26.45
CA LYS A 230 -0.83 19.88 25.34
C LYS A 230 0.57 19.41 25.78
N PRO A 231 1.33 18.74 24.89
CA PRO A 231 2.68 18.28 25.19
C PRO A 231 3.60 19.47 25.51
N GLY A 232 4.31 19.40 26.63
CA GLY A 232 5.23 20.47 27.10
C GLY A 232 4.58 21.56 27.94
N SER A 233 3.31 21.41 28.33
CA SER A 233 2.66 22.30 29.29
C SER A 233 3.28 22.17 30.69
N LYS A 234 3.64 23.29 31.31
CA LYS A 234 4.14 23.33 32.71
C LYS A 234 3.02 23.26 33.75
N PHE A 235 1.80 23.65 33.36
CA PHE A 235 0.63 23.70 34.21
C PHE A 235 -0.59 23.14 33.44
N CYS A 236 -1.55 22.61 34.18
CA CYS A 236 -2.81 22.14 33.63
C CYS A 236 -3.66 23.31 33.12
N GLU A 237 -4.11 23.22 31.86
CA GLU A 237 -4.97 24.20 31.20
C GLU A 237 -6.38 24.27 31.81
N GLU A 238 -6.82 23.22 32.52
CA GLU A 238 -8.13 23.16 33.15
C GLU A 238 -8.12 23.56 34.63
N CYS A 239 -7.19 23.02 35.43
CA CYS A 239 -7.18 23.23 36.88
C CYS A 239 -5.97 24.03 37.41
N GLY A 240 -4.99 24.35 36.56
CA GLY A 240 -3.80 25.13 36.94
C GLY A 240 -2.73 24.35 37.71
N SER A 241 -2.93 23.07 38.04
CA SER A 241 -1.95 22.26 38.76
C SER A 241 -0.65 22.06 37.98
N ASN A 242 0.47 21.99 38.68
CA ASN A 242 1.76 21.70 38.06
C ASN A 242 1.78 20.23 37.57
N ILE A 243 2.18 20.02 36.32
CA ILE A 243 2.19 18.71 35.64
C ILE A 243 3.62 18.29 35.21
N GLN A 244 4.65 19.03 35.63
CA GLN A 244 6.06 18.77 35.30
C GLN A 244 6.93 18.64 36.55
#